data_AF-A0A8H4AZP7-F1
#
_entry.id   AF-A0A8H4AZP7-F1
#
_cell.length_a   1.000
_cell.length_b   1.000
_cell.length_c   1.000
_cell.angle_alpha   90.00
_cell.angle_beta   90.00
_cell.angle_gamma   90.00
#
_symmetry.space_group_name_H-M   'P 1'
#
loop_
_entity.id
_entity.type
_entity.pdbx_description
1 polymer ?
#
loop_
_entity_poly.entity_id
_entity_poly.type
_entity_poly.pdbx_seq_one_letter_code
_entity_poly.pdbx_strand_id
1 'polypeptide(L)'
;MIMDNGASVKAAITQILNKILLSKLIVNIFSAVHILQLSINTSLDTIHNLIVKCKAIIQRLGREKKCGDLLELYVYGIKRLTKLERPIKWLVNDLENSSNIEHQCDGSNIREKMLSNNEFQDIHDLVDLLYPFDKVTEILPGFNYATLCIIVPTIEKLVNCFNNINSESSIINEVKDTILDNLSSRWSPSPKYGLFAFFLDLRFKNLSFCSTVSIK
;
A
#
# COMPACT_ATOMS: atom_id res chain seq x y z
N MET A 1 19.87 6.02 -13.52
CA MET A 1 18.72 6.92 -13.35
C MET A 1 17.55 6.05 -12.92
N ILE A 2 17.07 6.20 -11.68
CA ILE A 2 15.90 5.47 -11.16
C ILE A 2 14.68 6.28 -11.55
N MET A 3 13.70 5.68 -12.22
CA MET A 3 12.55 6.42 -12.76
C MET A 3 11.24 5.67 -12.57
N ASP A 4 10.15 6.44 -12.62
CA ASP A 4 8.80 5.89 -12.67
C ASP A 4 8.59 5.04 -13.94
N ASN A 5 7.56 4.19 -13.91
CA ASN A 5 7.26 3.29 -15.01
C ASN A 5 6.36 3.95 -16.07
N GLY A 6 6.29 5.29 -16.08
CA GLY A 6 5.37 6.06 -16.92
C GLY A 6 5.63 5.85 -18.41
N ALA A 7 4.56 5.67 -19.18
CA ALA A 7 4.64 5.44 -20.63
C ALA A 7 5.37 6.59 -21.35
N SER A 8 5.14 7.83 -20.92
CA SER A 8 5.78 9.03 -21.45
C SER A 8 7.28 9.09 -21.13
N VAL A 9 7.67 8.69 -19.92
CA VAL A 9 9.07 8.64 -19.49
C VAL A 9 9.82 7.55 -20.26
N LYS A 10 9.23 6.36 -20.39
CA LYS A 10 9.75 5.27 -21.25
C LYS A 10 9.92 5.71 -22.70
N ALA A 11 8.93 6.39 -23.28
CA ALA A 11 8.99 6.86 -24.66
C ALA A 11 10.10 7.90 -24.86
N ALA A 12 10.23 8.86 -23.94
CA ALA A 12 11.27 9.89 -23.99
C ALA A 12 12.67 9.30 -23.88
N ILE A 13 12.88 8.33 -22.98
CA ILE A 13 14.17 7.63 -22.85
C ILE A 13 14.46 6.81 -24.10
N THR A 14 13.46 6.12 -24.65
CA THR A 14 13.63 5.33 -25.88
C THR A 14 14.04 6.23 -27.05
N GLN A 15 13.44 7.42 -27.16
CA GLN A 15 13.87 8.44 -28.13
C GLN A 15 15.29 8.94 -27.87
N ILE A 16 15.67 9.24 -26.62
CA ILE A 16 17.01 9.72 -26.28
C ILE A 16 18.08 8.64 -26.51
N LEU A 17 17.79 7.38 -26.13
CA LEU A 17 18.68 6.23 -26.33
C LEU A 17 18.90 5.91 -27.80
N ASN A 18 17.85 5.99 -28.62
CA ASN A 18 17.95 5.85 -30.07
C ASN A 18 18.77 6.98 -30.70
N LYS A 19 18.80 8.16 -30.08
CA LYS A 19 19.54 9.33 -30.57
C LYS A 19 21.02 9.34 -30.17
N ILE A 20 21.40 8.67 -29.07
CA ILE A 20 22.76 8.75 -28.49
C ILE A 20 23.59 7.45 -28.71
N LEU A 21 23.03 6.37 -29.26
CA LEU A 21 23.76 5.10 -29.50
C LEU A 21 24.39 4.49 -28.21
N LEU A 22 23.98 4.98 -27.03
CA LEU A 22 24.34 4.48 -25.70
C LEU A 22 23.34 3.44 -25.18
N SER A 23 22.60 2.78 -26.07
CA SER A 23 21.53 1.81 -25.74
C SER A 23 21.96 0.68 -24.80
N LYS A 24 23.27 0.44 -24.64
CA LYS A 24 23.84 -0.58 -23.75
C LYS A 24 24.15 -0.10 -22.31
N LEU A 25 24.17 1.20 -22.03
CA LEU A 25 24.76 1.73 -20.78
C LEU A 25 23.76 2.25 -19.75
N ILE A 26 22.51 2.53 -20.16
CA ILE A 26 21.47 3.01 -19.23
C ILE A 26 20.51 1.86 -18.94
N VAL A 27 20.75 1.23 -17.78
CA VAL A 27 19.81 0.27 -17.20
C VAL A 27 18.65 1.05 -16.60
N ASN A 28 17.44 0.76 -17.05
CA ASN A 28 16.24 1.30 -16.44
C ASN A 28 15.99 0.60 -15.10
N ILE A 29 16.29 1.27 -13.99
CA ILE A 29 16.01 0.77 -12.64
C ILE A 29 14.65 1.34 -12.25
N PHE A 30 13.63 0.48 -12.19
CA PHE A 30 12.30 0.88 -11.77
C PHE A 30 12.30 1.29 -10.29
N SER A 31 11.54 2.33 -9.96
CA SER A 31 11.29 2.69 -8.57
C SER A 31 10.52 1.58 -7.85
N ALA A 32 11.13 1.00 -6.82
CA ALA A 32 10.51 0.01 -5.95
C ALA A 32 9.24 0.57 -5.28
N VAL A 33 9.26 1.84 -4.86
CA VAL A 33 8.09 2.55 -4.30
C VAL A 33 6.93 2.57 -5.29
N HIS A 34 7.22 2.85 -6.56
CA HIS A 34 6.18 2.89 -7.59
C HIS A 34 5.59 1.50 -7.89
N ILE A 35 6.41 0.44 -7.84
CA ILE A 35 5.94 -0.94 -7.98
C ILE A 35 5.00 -1.31 -6.83
N LEU A 36 5.39 -0.97 -5.59
CA LEU A 36 4.55 -1.21 -4.41
C LEU A 36 3.21 -0.46 -4.53
N GLN A 37 3.24 0.82 -4.92
CA GLN A 37 2.05 1.63 -5.13
C GLN A 37 1.09 1.01 -6.15
N LEU A 38 1.62 0.52 -7.29
CA LEU A 38 0.81 -0.12 -8.33
C LEU A 38 0.17 -1.41 -7.82
N SER A 39 0.91 -2.24 -7.10
CA SER A 39 0.37 -3.49 -6.53
C SER A 39 -0.76 -3.23 -5.55
N ILE A 40 -0.63 -2.21 -4.69
CA ILE A 40 -1.68 -1.85 -3.73
C ILE A 40 -2.90 -1.26 -4.44
N ASN A 41 -2.72 -0.36 -5.41
CA ASN A 41 -3.86 0.25 -6.11
C ASN A 41 -4.71 -0.83 -6.79
N THR A 42 -4.08 -1.80 -7.46
CA THR A 42 -4.80 -2.92 -8.08
C THR A 42 -5.56 -3.77 -7.05
N SER A 43 -5.00 -3.98 -5.86
CA SER A 43 -5.70 -4.71 -4.79
C SER A 43 -6.75 -3.88 -4.04
N LEU A 44 -6.72 -2.56 -4.13
CA LEU A 44 -7.75 -1.69 -3.58
C LEU A 44 -8.96 -1.60 -4.52
N ASP A 45 -8.75 -1.80 -5.82
CA ASP A 45 -9.83 -1.86 -6.80
C ASP A 45 -10.76 -3.07 -6.59
N THR A 46 -10.29 -4.19 -6.03
CA THR A 46 -11.16 -5.34 -5.69
C THR A 46 -12.15 -5.01 -4.58
N ILE A 47 -11.80 -4.11 -3.66
CA ILE A 47 -12.66 -3.68 -2.55
C ILE A 47 -13.28 -2.29 -2.76
N HIS A 48 -13.38 -1.86 -4.02
CA HIS A 48 -13.79 -0.51 -4.39
C HIS A 48 -15.08 -0.02 -3.69
N ASN A 49 -16.08 -0.89 -3.53
CA ASN A 49 -17.34 -0.54 -2.87
C ASN A 49 -17.16 -0.11 -1.42
N LEU A 50 -16.31 -0.81 -0.66
CA LEU A 50 -15.99 -0.47 0.72
C LEU A 50 -15.24 0.86 0.80
N ILE A 51 -14.31 1.08 -0.15
CA ILE A 51 -13.55 2.34 -0.28
C ILE A 51 -14.46 3.52 -0.56
N VAL A 52 -15.41 3.38 -1.49
CA VAL A 52 -16.36 4.43 -1.85
C VAL A 52 -17.24 4.79 -0.66
N LYS A 53 -17.72 3.79 0.10
CA LYS A 53 -18.46 4.04 1.35
C LYS A 53 -17.62 4.80 2.37
N CYS A 54 -16.37 4.39 2.59
CA CYS A 54 -15.45 5.08 3.50
C CYS A 54 -15.23 6.54 3.09
N LYS A 55 -14.97 6.80 1.79
CA LYS A 55 -14.80 8.16 1.25
C LYS A 55 -16.05 9.01 1.46
N ALA A 56 -17.24 8.46 1.20
CA ALA A 56 -18.50 9.16 1.41
C ALA A 56 -18.71 9.56 2.88
N ILE A 57 -18.33 8.68 3.82
CA ILE A 57 -18.40 8.96 5.26
C ILE A 57 -17.37 10.03 5.65
N ILE A 58 -16.13 9.91 5.17
CA ILE A 58 -15.05 10.89 5.44
C ILE A 58 -15.45 12.28 4.93
N GLN A 59 -15.99 12.39 3.72
CA GLN A 59 -16.47 13.66 3.15
C GLN A 59 -17.57 14.31 3.98
N ARG A 60 -18.46 13.49 4.58
CA ARG A 60 -19.52 13.98 5.47
C ARG A 60 -19.00 14.41 6.84
N LEU A 61 -17.96 13.76 7.35
CA LEU A 61 -17.36 14.03 8.67
C LEU A 61 -16.36 15.21 8.68
N GLY A 62 -16.02 15.80 7.53
CA GLY A 62 -15.28 17.07 7.48
C GLY A 62 -14.61 17.36 6.14
N ARG A 63 -14.47 18.65 5.83
CA ARG A 63 -13.81 19.18 4.62
C ARG A 63 -12.41 18.58 4.44
N GLU A 64 -12.21 17.81 3.38
CA GLU A 64 -10.89 17.27 3.02
C GLU A 64 -9.92 18.42 2.71
N LYS A 65 -8.70 18.36 3.29
CA LYS A 65 -7.54 18.96 2.65
C LYS A 65 -7.28 18.13 1.39
N LYS A 66 -7.20 18.77 0.22
CA LYS A 66 -6.61 18.16 -0.99
C LYS A 66 -5.17 17.74 -0.64
N CYS A 67 -4.96 16.48 -0.31
CA CYS A 67 -3.64 15.92 -0.08
C CYS A 67 -3.34 14.94 -1.22
N GLY A 68 -2.12 15.02 -1.74
CA GLY A 68 -1.64 14.17 -2.82
C GLY A 68 -1.61 12.68 -2.45
N ASP A 69 -1.52 11.86 -3.50
CA ASP A 69 -1.40 10.40 -3.53
C ASP A 69 -2.47 9.56 -2.82
N LEU A 70 -3.05 8.62 -3.57
CA LEU A 70 -4.17 7.76 -3.15
C LEU A 70 -3.89 6.97 -1.87
N LEU A 71 -2.65 6.53 -1.67
CA LEU A 71 -2.25 5.71 -0.52
C LEU A 71 -2.24 6.52 0.79
N GLU A 72 -1.75 7.76 0.73
CA GLU A 72 -1.66 8.64 1.89
C GLU A 72 -3.06 9.08 2.35
N LEU A 73 -3.93 9.43 1.39
CA LEU A 73 -5.34 9.71 1.65
C LEU A 73 -6.08 8.49 2.22
N TYR A 74 -5.79 7.29 1.71
CA TYR A 74 -6.42 6.04 2.14
C TYR A 74 -6.03 5.67 3.57
N VAL A 75 -4.72 5.59 3.83
CA VAL A 75 -4.17 5.23 5.13
C VAL A 75 -4.58 6.26 6.19
N TYR A 76 -4.49 7.56 5.88
CA TYR A 76 -4.85 8.61 6.83
C TYR A 76 -6.35 8.70 7.08
N GLY A 77 -7.16 8.71 6.02
CA GLY A 77 -8.62 8.84 6.10
C GLY A 77 -9.26 7.68 6.85
N ILE A 78 -8.79 6.46 6.58
CA ILE A 78 -9.29 5.26 7.24
C ILE A 78 -8.78 5.14 8.68
N LYS A 79 -7.50 5.42 8.95
CA LYS A 79 -7.00 5.51 10.35
C LYS A 79 -7.77 6.54 11.18
N ARG A 80 -8.32 7.59 10.57
CA ARG A 80 -9.19 8.55 11.25
C ARG A 80 -10.59 7.98 11.47
N LEU A 81 -11.15 7.29 10.48
CA LEU A 81 -12.46 6.65 10.58
C LEU A 81 -12.50 5.59 11.69
N THR A 82 -11.46 4.76 11.80
CA THR A 82 -11.33 3.76 12.87
C THR A 82 -11.29 4.39 14.26
N LYS A 83 -10.66 5.56 14.42
CA LYS A 83 -10.69 6.32 15.68
C LYS A 83 -12.08 6.90 16.00
N LEU A 84 -12.82 7.30 14.98
CA LEU A 84 -14.15 7.91 15.12
C LEU A 84 -15.28 6.87 15.25
N GLU A 85 -15.00 5.59 15.02
CA GLU A 85 -15.99 4.51 15.11
C GLU A 85 -16.79 4.55 16.42
N ARG A 86 -16.12 4.56 17.58
CA ARG A 86 -16.82 4.53 18.88
C ARG A 86 -17.65 5.80 19.11
N PRO A 87 -17.10 7.03 18.92
CA PRO A 87 -17.90 8.26 19.00
C PRO A 87 -19.13 8.25 18.08
N ILE A 88 -18.99 7.79 16.83
CA ILE A 88 -20.10 7.75 15.88
C ILE A 88 -21.15 6.73 16.32
N LYS A 89 -20.74 5.51 16.71
CA LYS A 89 -21.67 4.49 17.22
C LYS A 89 -22.44 4.96 18.44
N TRP A 90 -21.76 5.65 19.35
CA TRP A 90 -22.38 6.24 20.53
C TRP A 90 -23.41 7.30 20.16
N LEU A 91 -23.04 8.25 19.27
CA LEU A 91 -23.93 9.33 18.83
C LEU A 91 -25.18 8.78 18.13
N VAL A 92 -25.02 7.81 17.24
CA VAL A 92 -26.15 7.19 16.53
C VAL A 92 -27.09 6.52 17.52
N ASN A 93 -26.54 5.77 18.49
CA ASN A 93 -27.35 5.13 19.51
C ASN A 93 -28.06 6.13 20.43
N ASP A 94 -27.44 7.26 20.77
CA ASP A 94 -28.06 8.33 21.55
C ASP A 94 -29.23 8.99 20.79
N LEU A 95 -29.02 9.30 19.51
CA LEU A 95 -30.04 9.88 18.63
C LEU A 95 -31.25 8.94 18.44
N GLU A 96 -31.01 7.65 18.21
CA GLU A 96 -32.05 6.63 18.05
C GLU A 96 -32.90 6.43 19.33
N ASN A 97 -32.31 6.63 20.50
CA ASN A 97 -33.00 6.50 21.79
C ASN A 97 -33.54 7.83 22.34
N SER A 98 -33.36 8.93 21.61
CA SER A 98 -33.85 10.23 22.04
C SER A 98 -35.37 10.30 22.02
N SER A 99 -35.97 11.17 22.82
CA SER A 99 -37.43 11.39 22.81
C SER A 99 -37.91 12.26 21.64
N ASN A 100 -36.99 12.82 20.84
CA ASN A 100 -37.31 13.69 19.72
C ASN A 100 -37.38 12.86 18.42
N ILE A 101 -38.53 12.91 17.74
CA ILE A 101 -38.77 12.20 16.48
C ILE A 101 -37.76 12.60 15.40
N GLU A 102 -37.37 13.87 15.31
CA GLU A 102 -36.38 14.35 14.33
C GLU A 102 -35.00 13.72 14.60
N HIS A 103 -34.59 13.67 15.86
CA HIS A 103 -33.33 13.06 16.25
C HIS A 103 -33.33 11.54 16.01
N GLN A 104 -34.46 10.84 16.25
CA GLN A 104 -34.61 9.42 15.93
C GLN A 104 -34.49 9.16 14.42
N CYS A 105 -35.14 10.00 13.60
CA CYS A 105 -35.04 9.95 12.14
C CYS A 105 -33.60 10.19 11.67
N ASP A 106 -32.90 11.16 12.26
CA ASP A 106 -31.50 11.44 11.95
C ASP A 106 -30.58 10.29 12.36
N GLY A 107 -30.77 9.71 13.55
CA GLY A 107 -30.04 8.51 14.00
C GLY A 107 -30.20 7.35 13.02
N SER A 108 -31.45 7.06 12.62
CA SER A 108 -31.76 6.00 11.65
C SER A 108 -31.14 6.27 10.27
N ASN A 109 -31.23 7.51 9.78
CA ASN A 109 -30.63 7.94 8.52
C ASN A 109 -29.10 7.84 8.52
N ILE A 110 -28.45 8.11 9.65
CA ILE A 110 -27.00 7.95 9.80
C ILE A 110 -26.65 6.47 9.84
N ARG A 111 -27.38 5.64 10.59
CA ARG A 111 -27.13 4.20 10.70
C ARG A 111 -27.22 3.50 9.35
N GLU A 112 -28.24 3.82 8.55
CA GLU A 112 -28.42 3.26 7.20
C GLU A 112 -27.22 3.54 6.29
N LYS A 113 -26.60 4.71 6.45
CA LYS A 113 -25.48 5.18 5.61
C LYS A 113 -24.11 4.86 6.20
N MET A 114 -24.06 4.28 7.39
CA MET A 114 -22.85 3.93 8.12
C MET A 114 -22.39 2.51 7.76
N LEU A 115 -21.11 2.23 8.01
CA LEU A 115 -20.57 0.89 7.86
C LEU A 115 -21.15 -0.04 8.93
N SER A 116 -21.42 -1.27 8.54
CA SER A 116 -21.77 -2.34 9.48
C SER A 116 -20.58 -2.70 10.38
N ASN A 117 -20.83 -3.42 11.48
CA ASN A 117 -19.75 -3.87 12.38
C ASN A 117 -18.71 -4.73 11.66
N ASN A 118 -19.15 -5.59 10.74
CA ASN A 118 -18.25 -6.43 9.95
C ASN A 118 -17.41 -5.58 9.00
N GLU A 119 -18.03 -4.60 8.30
CA GLU A 119 -17.28 -3.68 7.44
C GLU A 119 -16.28 -2.82 8.22
N PHE A 120 -16.60 -2.42 9.46
CA PHE A 120 -15.62 -1.77 10.34
C PHE A 120 -14.46 -2.70 10.68
N GLN A 121 -14.72 -3.97 10.98
CA GLN A 121 -13.67 -4.95 11.24
C GLN A 121 -12.79 -5.17 10.01
N ASP A 122 -13.38 -5.35 8.82
CA ASP A 122 -12.66 -5.45 7.56
C ASP A 122 -11.75 -4.23 7.33
N ILE A 123 -12.23 -3.04 7.70
CA ILE A 123 -11.45 -1.80 7.60
C ILE A 123 -10.26 -1.80 8.57
N HIS A 124 -10.44 -2.26 9.81
CA HIS A 124 -9.32 -2.37 10.77
C HIS A 124 -8.29 -3.37 10.26
N ASP A 125 -8.72 -4.56 9.85
CA ASP A 125 -7.86 -5.60 9.29
C ASP A 125 -7.10 -5.09 8.06
N LEU A 126 -7.76 -4.29 7.20
CA LEU A 126 -7.12 -3.69 6.04
C LEU A 126 -6.07 -2.64 6.41
N VAL A 127 -6.31 -1.82 7.43
CA VAL A 127 -5.31 -0.85 7.91
C VAL A 127 -4.08 -1.59 8.42
N ASP A 128 -4.29 -2.67 9.16
CA ASP A 128 -3.21 -3.50 9.68
C ASP A 128 -2.46 -4.22 8.56
N LEU A 129 -3.17 -4.72 7.54
CA LEU A 129 -2.58 -5.30 6.33
C LEU A 129 -1.70 -4.28 5.59
N LEU A 130 -2.14 -3.02 5.45
CA LEU A 130 -1.42 -1.99 4.70
C LEU A 130 -0.30 -1.31 5.51
N TYR A 131 -0.26 -1.47 6.84
CA TYR A 131 0.72 -0.82 7.70
C TYR A 131 2.19 -1.14 7.34
N PRO A 132 2.58 -2.39 7.02
CA PRO A 132 3.93 -2.69 6.56
C PRO A 132 4.31 -1.94 5.28
N PHE A 133 3.37 -1.68 4.36
CA PHE A 133 3.63 -0.89 3.16
C PHE A 133 3.93 0.56 3.47
N ASP A 134 3.14 1.19 4.34
CA ASP A 134 3.35 2.57 4.82
C ASP A 134 4.81 2.74 5.30
N LYS A 135 5.30 1.77 6.08
CA LYS A 135 6.70 1.73 6.56
C LYS A 135 7.73 1.51 5.47
N VAL A 136 7.47 0.63 4.50
CA VAL A 136 8.40 0.45 3.37
C VAL A 136 8.44 1.70 2.49
N THR A 137 7.31 2.36 2.27
CA THR A 137 7.23 3.61 1.52
C THR A 137 7.80 4.82 2.27
N GLU A 138 7.99 4.73 3.59
CA GLU A 138 8.75 5.70 4.38
C GLU A 138 10.28 5.47 4.21
N ILE A 139 10.71 4.20 4.20
CA ILE A 139 12.13 3.81 4.16
C ILE A 139 12.73 3.94 2.75
N LEU A 140 12.03 3.52 1.69
CA LEU A 140 12.63 3.47 0.36
C LEU A 140 12.91 4.84 -0.31
N PRO A 141 12.08 5.89 -0.16
CA PRO A 141 12.36 7.19 -0.79
C PRO A 141 13.36 8.06 0.00
N GLY A 142 13.91 7.58 1.12
CA GLY A 142 14.90 8.32 1.92
C GLY A 142 16.16 8.62 1.10
N PHE A 143 16.26 9.85 0.56
CA PHE A 143 17.34 10.35 -0.31
C PHE A 143 18.75 10.41 0.34
N ASN A 144 18.95 9.81 1.52
CA ASN A 144 20.17 9.96 2.34
C ASN A 144 21.03 8.68 2.45
N TYR A 145 20.66 7.57 1.83
CA TYR A 145 21.47 6.33 1.78
C TYR A 145 21.37 5.65 0.43
N ALA A 146 22.30 4.74 0.15
CA ALA A 146 22.25 3.89 -1.03
C ALA A 146 21.03 2.96 -0.96
N THR A 147 19.86 3.42 -1.40
CA THR A 147 18.60 2.67 -1.30
C THR A 147 18.66 1.34 -2.05
N LEU A 148 19.46 1.25 -3.12
CA LEU A 148 19.51 0.07 -3.98
C LEU A 148 19.89 -1.23 -3.24
N CYS A 149 20.79 -1.16 -2.25
CA CYS A 149 21.21 -2.33 -1.48
C CYS A 149 20.18 -2.81 -0.46
N ILE A 150 19.30 -1.91 0.01
CA ILE A 150 18.27 -2.25 1.00
C ILE A 150 16.93 -2.64 0.36
N ILE A 151 16.72 -2.32 -0.92
CA ILE A 151 15.46 -2.59 -1.63
C ILE A 151 15.10 -4.07 -1.61
N VAL A 152 16.02 -4.96 -1.99
CA VAL A 152 15.78 -6.42 -2.03
C VAL A 152 15.42 -6.98 -0.65
N PRO A 153 16.25 -6.82 0.40
CA PRO A 153 15.93 -7.38 1.72
C PRO A 153 14.67 -6.74 2.34
N THR A 154 14.37 -5.47 2.01
CA THR A 154 13.14 -4.81 2.49
C THR A 154 11.89 -5.43 1.86
N ILE A 155 11.92 -5.70 0.55
CA ILE A 155 10.78 -6.32 -0.16
C ILE A 155 10.62 -7.78 0.24
N GLU A 156 11.70 -8.55 0.41
CA GLU A 156 11.61 -9.92 0.91
C GLU A 156 11.03 -9.97 2.33
N LYS A 157 11.46 -9.06 3.20
CA LYS A 157 10.88 -8.93 4.55
C LYS A 157 9.40 -8.55 4.50
N LEU A 158 9.02 -7.65 3.59
CA LEU A 158 7.62 -7.28 3.37
C LEU A 158 6.78 -8.49 2.96
N VAL A 159 7.22 -9.26 1.96
CA VAL A 159 6.52 -10.48 1.51
C VAL A 159 6.37 -11.50 2.65
N ASN A 160 7.43 -11.70 3.45
CA ASN A 160 7.36 -12.57 4.62
C ASN A 160 6.38 -12.07 5.69
N CYS A 161 6.34 -10.76 5.95
CA CYS A 161 5.33 -10.17 6.83
C CYS A 161 3.92 -10.47 6.33
N PHE A 162 3.67 -10.28 5.02
CA PHE A 162 2.37 -10.55 4.41
C PHE A 162 1.94 -12.01 4.54
N ASN A 163 2.83 -12.95 4.24
CA ASN A 163 2.54 -14.38 4.36
C ASN A 163 2.11 -14.78 5.77
N ASN A 164 2.63 -14.11 6.80
CA ASN A 164 2.32 -14.38 8.21
C ASN A 164 1.09 -13.63 8.76
N ILE A 165 0.52 -12.67 8.02
CA ILE A 165 -0.73 -12.02 8.43
C ILE A 165 -1.88 -13.00 8.19
N ASN A 166 -2.59 -13.38 9.25
CA ASN A 166 -3.78 -14.20 9.19
C ASN A 166 -5.00 -13.30 9.46
N SER A 167 -5.93 -13.23 8.50
CA SER A 167 -7.26 -12.63 8.71
C SER A 167 -8.34 -13.68 8.52
N GLU A 168 -9.38 -13.58 9.34
CA GLU A 168 -10.59 -14.40 9.19
C GLU A 168 -11.48 -13.88 8.04
N SER A 169 -11.29 -12.61 7.63
CA SER A 169 -12.04 -11.99 6.54
C SER A 169 -11.60 -12.50 5.17
N SER A 170 -12.54 -13.04 4.40
CA SER A 170 -12.30 -13.48 3.01
C SER A 170 -11.87 -12.34 2.11
N ILE A 171 -12.39 -11.13 2.35
CA ILE A 171 -12.07 -9.92 1.58
C ILE A 171 -10.60 -9.55 1.78
N ILE A 172 -10.12 -9.62 3.02
CA ILE A 172 -8.74 -9.27 3.36
C ILE A 172 -7.76 -10.30 2.81
N ASN A 173 -8.13 -11.58 2.83
CA ASN A 173 -7.34 -12.63 2.19
C ASN A 173 -7.27 -12.44 0.66
N GLU A 174 -8.37 -12.07 0.00
CA GLU A 174 -8.37 -11.76 -1.43
C GLU A 174 -7.46 -10.55 -1.77
N VAL A 175 -7.52 -9.49 -0.96
CA VAL A 175 -6.63 -8.32 -1.11
C VAL A 175 -5.16 -8.73 -0.92
N LYS A 176 -4.86 -9.52 0.11
CA LYS A 176 -3.52 -10.05 0.39
C LYS A 176 -2.99 -10.88 -0.78
N ASP A 177 -3.77 -11.82 -1.29
CA ASP A 177 -3.37 -12.69 -2.41
C ASP A 177 -3.14 -11.86 -3.67
N THR A 178 -4.04 -10.91 -3.97
CA THR A 178 -3.89 -9.98 -5.09
C THR A 178 -2.62 -9.15 -4.98
N ILE A 179 -2.27 -8.69 -3.77
CA ILE A 179 -1.03 -7.96 -3.50
C ILE A 179 0.19 -8.86 -3.79
N LEU A 180 0.19 -10.08 -3.26
CA LEU A 180 1.30 -11.01 -3.41
C LEU A 180 1.52 -11.43 -4.87
N ASP A 181 0.45 -11.65 -5.63
CA ASP A 181 0.50 -11.97 -7.05
C ASP A 181 1.00 -10.78 -7.89
N ASN A 182 0.52 -9.58 -7.61
CA ASN A 182 0.99 -8.36 -8.28
C ASN A 182 2.45 -8.05 -7.95
N LEU A 183 2.86 -8.22 -6.69
CA LEU A 183 4.26 -8.07 -6.31
C LEU A 183 5.13 -9.12 -6.99
N SER A 184 4.73 -10.39 -6.96
CA SER A 184 5.51 -11.46 -7.57
C SER A 184 5.67 -11.26 -9.08
N SER A 185 4.61 -10.87 -9.79
CA SER A 185 4.68 -10.62 -11.24
C SER A 185 5.49 -9.37 -11.62
N ARG A 186 5.49 -8.32 -10.80
CA ARG A 186 6.20 -7.06 -11.08
C ARG A 186 7.63 -7.03 -10.55
N TRP A 187 7.91 -7.80 -9.50
CA TRP A 187 9.21 -7.86 -8.83
C TRP A 187 10.04 -9.06 -9.29
N SER A 188 9.45 -10.13 -9.80
CA SER A 188 10.17 -11.33 -10.24
C SER A 188 10.50 -11.28 -11.74
N PRO A 189 11.77 -11.51 -12.14
CA PRO A 189 12.94 -11.70 -11.28
C PRO A 189 13.42 -10.38 -10.66
N SER A 190 13.89 -10.47 -9.41
CA SER A 190 14.41 -9.32 -8.65
C SER A 190 15.42 -8.53 -9.49
N PRO A 191 15.40 -7.18 -9.46
CA PRO A 191 16.33 -6.39 -10.25
C PRO A 191 17.77 -6.80 -9.96
N LYS A 192 18.47 -7.33 -10.97
CA LYS A 192 19.85 -7.85 -10.83
C LYS A 192 20.79 -6.87 -10.11
N TYR A 193 20.61 -5.58 -10.36
CA TYR A 193 21.38 -4.49 -9.74
C TYR A 193 21.05 -4.27 -8.26
N GLY A 194 19.83 -4.56 -7.83
CA GLY A 194 19.46 -4.60 -6.41
C GLY A 194 20.18 -5.73 -5.67
N LEU A 195 20.24 -6.92 -6.27
CA LEU A 195 20.99 -8.06 -5.73
C LEU A 195 22.49 -7.79 -5.65
N PHE A 196 23.10 -7.21 -6.70
CA PHE A 196 24.51 -6.83 -6.65
C PHE A 196 24.80 -5.76 -5.60
N ALA A 197 23.96 -4.72 -5.51
CA ALA A 197 24.12 -3.68 -4.50
C ALA A 197 23.97 -4.24 -3.08
N PHE A 198 23.01 -5.15 -2.86
CA PHE A 198 22.83 -5.85 -1.59
C PHE A 198 24.05 -6.70 -1.23
N PHE A 199 24.57 -7.49 -2.18
CA PHE A 199 25.75 -8.33 -1.99
C PHE A 199 27.01 -7.52 -1.63
N LEU A 200 27.17 -6.35 -2.25
CA LEU A 200 28.33 -5.49 -2.02
C LEU A 200 28.26 -4.71 -0.70
N ASP A 201 27.08 -4.60 -0.09
CA ASP A 201 26.91 -3.88 1.17
C ASP A 201 27.42 -4.69 2.36
N LEU A 202 28.47 -4.15 2.99
CA LEU A 202 29.15 -4.72 4.15
C LEU A 202 28.20 -5.01 5.33
N ARG A 203 27.10 -4.26 5.47
CA ARG A 203 26.10 -4.46 6.54
C ARG A 203 25.39 -5.81 6.43
N PHE A 204 25.29 -6.37 5.23
CA PHE A 204 24.57 -7.61 4.97
C PHE A 204 25.47 -8.83 4.78
N LYS A 205 26.80 -8.67 4.85
CA LYS A 205 27.76 -9.78 4.66
C LYS A 205 27.74 -10.86 5.74
N ASN A 206 27.13 -10.59 6.89
CA ASN A 206 26.98 -11.55 7.98
C ASN A 206 25.68 -12.37 7.91
N LEU A 207 24.89 -12.23 6.85
CA LEU A 207 23.75 -13.11 6.61
C LEU A 207 24.22 -14.34 5.85
N SER A 208 23.96 -15.53 6.40
CA SER A 208 24.39 -16.85 5.92
C SER A 208 23.70 -17.27 4.60
N PHE A 209 23.82 -16.48 3.54
CA PHE A 209 23.17 -16.75 2.26
C PHE A 209 23.99 -17.63 1.31
N CYS A 210 25.28 -17.86 1.58
CA CYS A 210 26.18 -18.57 0.67
C CYS A 210 26.73 -19.91 1.18
N SER A 211 26.14 -20.55 2.20
CA SER A 211 26.61 -21.87 2.64
C SER A 211 26.07 -23.06 1.84
N THR A 212 25.18 -22.86 0.86
CA THR A 212 24.57 -23.98 0.11
C THR A 212 24.53 -23.83 -1.41
N VAL A 213 25.24 -22.86 -2.00
CA VAL A 213 25.46 -22.86 -3.46
C VAL A 213 26.83 -23.46 -3.75
N SER A 214 26.87 -24.79 -3.87
CA SER A 214 28.00 -25.46 -4.52
C SER A 214 27.96 -25.14 -6.01
N ILE A 215 28.79 -24.20 -6.43
CA ILE A 215 29.08 -23.99 -7.85
C ILE A 215 29.97 -25.17 -8.27
N LYS A 216 29.42 -26.07 -9.09
CA LYS A 216 30.21 -26.97 -9.95
C LYS A 216 30.49 -26.27 -11.27
#